data_AF-A0A2Z7CLT5-F1
#
_entry.id   AF-A0A2Z7CLT5-F1
#
_cell.length_a   1.000
_cell.length_b   1.000
_cell.length_c   1.000
_cell.angle_alpha   90.00
_cell.angle_beta   90.00
_cell.angle_gamma   90.00
#
_symmetry.space_group_name_H-M   'P 1'
#
loop_
_entity.id
_entity.type
_entity.pdbx_description
1 polymer ?
#
loop_
_entity_poly.entity_id
_entity_poly.type
_entity_poly.pdbx_seq_one_letter_code
_entity_poly.pdbx_strand_id
1 'polypeptide(L)'
;RAAFEAWGHGDFLCRNYVLNGLDNSLYNGYSPMTTAKLLWESLEKKYKTEGVGLKKFIAGKFLDYRMMDSKSVVSQVQEMQLIMHDLHADGREMNESFQVATVIEKLPPMWKDFKNYLKHINAKKWDLKT
;
A
#
# COMPACT_ATOMS: atom_id res chain seq x y z
N ARG A 1 25.00 -1.66 30.13
CA ARG A 1 24.66 -3.07 30.47
C ARG A 1 23.15 -3.31 30.34
N ALA A 2 22.29 -2.63 31.11
CA ALA A 2 20.83 -2.77 31.01
C ALA A 2 20.26 -2.54 29.58
N ALA A 3 20.74 -1.53 28.85
CA ALA A 3 20.27 -1.26 27.49
C ALA A 3 20.64 -2.39 26.49
N PHE A 4 21.80 -3.03 26.67
CA PHE A 4 22.24 -4.14 25.82
C PHE A 4 21.42 -5.40 26.08
N GLU A 5 21.11 -5.69 27.34
CA GLU A 5 20.23 -6.80 27.73
C GLU A 5 18.79 -6.58 27.27
N ALA A 6 18.26 -5.35 27.41
CA ALA A 6 16.94 -4.99 26.91
C ALA A 6 16.85 -5.16 25.38
N TRP A 7 17.91 -4.78 24.65
CA TRP A 7 17.97 -5.00 23.20
C TRP A 7 17.99 -6.48 22.83
N GLY A 8 18.83 -7.29 23.49
CA GLY A 8 18.88 -8.73 23.26
C GLY A 8 17.55 -9.44 23.57
N HIS A 9 16.85 -9.00 24.62
CA HIS A 9 15.52 -9.49 24.94
C HIS A 9 14.49 -9.12 23.87
N GLY A 10 14.51 -7.89 23.39
CA GLY A 10 13.65 -7.43 22.30
C GLY A 10 13.89 -8.18 20.98
N ASP A 11 15.15 -8.39 20.61
CA ASP A 11 15.52 -9.17 19.42
C ASP A 11 15.03 -10.62 19.53
N PHE A 12 15.22 -11.26 20.68
CA PHE A 12 14.72 -12.60 20.94
C PHE A 12 13.19 -12.68 20.79
N LEU A 13 12.44 -11.76 21.41
CA LEU A 13 10.98 -11.76 21.34
C LEU A 13 10.49 -11.54 19.91
N CYS A 14 11.02 -10.53 19.22
CA CYS A 14 10.65 -10.23 17.84
C CYS A 14 10.87 -11.43 16.92
N ARG A 15 12.04 -12.07 17.01
CA ARG A 15 12.37 -13.27 16.23
C ARG A 15 11.38 -14.41 16.47
N ASN A 16 11.02 -14.67 17.73
CA ASN A 16 10.05 -15.73 18.06
C ASN A 16 8.65 -15.42 17.52
N TYR A 17 8.19 -14.17 17.61
CA TYR A 17 6.89 -13.79 17.05
C TYR A 17 6.82 -14.01 15.54
N VAL A 18 7.87 -13.64 14.80
CA VAL A 18 7.93 -13.88 13.35
C VAL A 18 7.93 -15.37 13.05
N LEU A 19 8.77 -16.16 13.72
CA LEU A 19 8.85 -17.61 13.51
C LEU A 19 7.53 -18.32 13.81
N ASN A 20 6.81 -17.92 14.87
CA ASN A 20 5.51 -18.49 15.23
C ASN A 20 4.42 -18.21 14.20
N GLY A 21 4.61 -17.21 13.32
CA GLY A 21 3.70 -16.92 12.21
C GLY A 21 3.98 -17.75 10.95
N LEU A 22 5.07 -18.53 10.90
CA LEU A 22 5.46 -19.33 9.75
C LEU A 22 4.83 -20.73 9.81
N ASP A 23 4.52 -21.31 8.64
CA ASP A 23 4.20 -22.73 8.58
C ASP A 23 5.44 -23.61 8.84
N ASN A 24 5.23 -24.89 9.14
CA ASN A 24 6.29 -25.82 9.52
C ASN A 24 7.43 -25.93 8.50
N SER A 25 7.13 -25.86 7.19
CA SER A 25 8.13 -25.92 6.12
C SER A 25 9.03 -24.68 6.14
N LEU A 26 8.44 -23.50 6.31
CA LEU A 26 9.18 -22.24 6.40
C LEU A 26 9.91 -22.11 7.73
N TYR A 27 9.28 -22.47 8.84
CA TYR A 27 9.90 -22.43 10.17
C TYR A 27 11.23 -23.18 10.18
N ASN A 28 11.27 -24.40 9.63
CA ASN A 28 12.50 -25.20 9.59
C ASN A 28 13.62 -24.51 8.78
N GLY A 29 13.28 -23.86 7.67
CA GLY A 29 14.24 -23.13 6.84
C GLY A 29 14.74 -21.82 7.47
N TYR A 30 13.94 -21.17 8.32
CA TYR A 30 14.21 -19.84 8.86
C TYR A 30 14.64 -19.82 10.34
N SER A 31 14.35 -20.87 11.10
CA SER A 31 14.73 -21.01 12.52
C SER A 31 16.24 -20.89 12.82
N PRO A 32 17.18 -21.23 11.92
CA PRO A 32 18.61 -21.05 12.16
C PRO A 32 19.07 -19.57 12.21
N MET A 33 18.22 -18.62 11.80
CA MET A 33 18.59 -17.20 11.79
C MET A 33 18.67 -16.66 13.22
N THR A 34 19.83 -16.07 13.55
CA THR A 34 20.22 -15.78 14.93
C THR A 34 19.67 -14.46 15.47
N THR A 35 19.24 -13.55 14.59
CA THR A 35 18.66 -12.25 14.97
C THR A 35 17.34 -12.02 14.25
N ALA A 36 16.47 -11.20 14.85
CA ALA A 36 15.22 -10.79 14.21
C ALA A 36 15.48 -10.04 12.89
N LYS A 37 16.57 -9.26 12.85
CA LYS A 37 17.00 -8.55 11.63
C LYS A 37 17.33 -9.50 10.48
N LEU A 38 18.20 -10.48 10.70
CA LEU A 38 18.60 -11.44 9.66
C LEU A 38 17.40 -12.27 9.15
N LEU A 39 16.52 -12.64 10.08
CA LEU A 39 15.25 -13.30 9.77
C LEU A 39 14.39 -12.45 8.84
N TRP A 40 14.15 -11.20 9.23
CA TRP A 40 13.35 -10.27 8.46
C TRP A 40 13.94 -10.01 7.07
N GLU A 41 15.23 -9.68 6.97
CA GLU A 41 15.90 -9.40 5.70
C GLU A 41 15.87 -10.60 4.74
N SER A 42 15.96 -11.83 5.27
CA SER A 42 15.93 -13.04 4.44
C SER A 42 14.53 -13.40 3.97
N LEU A 43 13.52 -13.19 4.81
CA LEU A 43 12.11 -13.31 4.42
C LEU A 43 11.78 -12.24 3.36
N GLU A 44 12.20 -11.01 3.60
CA GLU A 44 12.04 -9.90 2.69
C GLU A 44 12.70 -10.21 1.34
N LYS A 45 13.97 -10.60 1.30
CA LYS A 45 14.65 -10.95 0.04
C LYS A 45 13.96 -12.05 -0.77
N LYS A 46 13.39 -13.06 -0.11
CA LYS A 46 12.79 -14.22 -0.79
C LYS A 46 11.34 -13.95 -1.25
N TYR A 47 10.57 -13.21 -0.45
CA TYR A 47 9.14 -13.04 -0.64
C TYR A 47 8.71 -11.63 -1.04
N LYS A 48 9.51 -10.61 -0.71
CA LYS A 48 9.34 -9.27 -1.29
C LYS A 48 9.72 -9.38 -2.76
N THR A 49 8.70 -9.52 -3.58
CA THR A 49 8.87 -9.57 -5.02
C THR A 49 9.12 -8.14 -5.48
N GLU A 50 10.36 -7.65 -5.44
CA GLU A 50 10.77 -6.39 -6.10
C GLU A 50 10.76 -6.51 -7.64
N GLY A 51 9.94 -7.42 -8.17
CA GLY A 51 9.84 -7.69 -9.58
C GLY A 51 8.97 -6.64 -10.28
N VAL A 52 9.23 -6.47 -11.58
CA VAL A 52 8.33 -5.83 -12.55
C VAL A 52 6.88 -6.33 -12.39
N GLY A 53 6.67 -7.57 -11.92
CA GLY A 53 5.36 -8.13 -11.59
C GLY A 53 4.61 -7.40 -10.47
N LEU A 54 5.24 -7.08 -9.33
CA LEU A 54 4.60 -6.31 -8.26
C LEU A 54 4.33 -4.86 -8.70
N LYS A 55 5.26 -4.28 -9.45
CA LYS A 55 5.10 -2.93 -10.03
C LYS A 55 3.91 -2.88 -10.99
N LYS A 56 3.83 -3.83 -11.92
CA LYS A 56 2.69 -3.99 -12.84
C LYS A 56 1.40 -4.27 -12.08
N PHE A 57 1.47 -5.03 -10.98
CA PHE A 57 0.31 -5.33 -10.15
C PHE A 57 -0.23 -4.10 -9.43
N ILE A 58 0.62 -3.26 -8.82
CA ILE A 58 0.17 -2.01 -8.16
C ILE A 58 -0.46 -1.05 -9.18
N ALA A 59 0.18 -0.87 -10.34
CA ALA A 59 -0.37 -0.05 -11.41
C ALA A 59 -1.71 -0.61 -11.94
N GLY A 60 -1.81 -1.93 -12.14
CA GLY A 60 -3.05 -2.59 -12.52
C GLY A 60 -4.15 -2.41 -11.47
N LYS A 61 -3.84 -2.65 -10.19
CA LYS A 61 -4.78 -2.46 -9.06
C LYS A 61 -5.33 -1.04 -9.01
N PHE A 62 -4.50 -0.02 -9.25
CA PHE A 62 -4.94 1.37 -9.34
C PHE A 62 -5.87 1.63 -10.53
N LEU A 63 -5.48 1.15 -11.72
CA LEU A 63 -6.26 1.33 -12.94
C LEU A 63 -7.62 0.62 -12.87
N ASP A 64 -7.66 -0.57 -12.28
CA ASP A 64 -8.86 -1.41 -12.20
C ASP A 64 -9.77 -1.06 -11.01
N TYR A 65 -9.25 -0.36 -9.99
CA TYR A 65 -10.06 0.05 -8.84
C TYR A 65 -11.32 0.81 -9.30
N ARG A 66 -12.48 0.54 -8.70
CA ARG A 66 -13.70 1.32 -8.88
C ARG A 66 -14.51 1.25 -7.61
N MET A 67 -15.08 2.38 -7.17
CA MET A 67 -15.95 2.36 -6.01
C MET A 67 -17.28 1.68 -6.35
N MET A 68 -17.82 0.97 -5.37
CA MET A 68 -19.10 0.29 -5.41
C MET A 68 -20.10 1.05 -4.55
N ASP A 69 -21.36 1.06 -4.99
CA ASP A 69 -22.48 1.68 -4.30
C ASP A 69 -22.80 1.00 -2.95
N SER A 70 -22.44 -0.28 -2.80
CA SER A 70 -22.71 -1.10 -1.62
C SER A 70 -21.78 -0.84 -0.43
N LYS A 71 -20.73 -0.04 -0.61
CA LYS A 71 -19.73 0.28 0.42
C LYS A 71 -19.73 1.78 0.71
N SER A 72 -19.34 2.16 1.93
CA SER A 72 -19.18 3.58 2.25
C SER A 72 -18.08 4.22 1.41
N VAL A 73 -18.30 5.46 0.97
CA VAL A 73 -17.30 6.22 0.19
C VAL A 73 -16.02 6.41 1.02
N VAL A 74 -16.13 6.65 2.33
CA VAL A 74 -14.98 6.87 3.22
C VAL A 74 -14.06 5.66 3.25
N SER A 75 -14.60 4.44 3.44
CA SER A 75 -13.80 3.22 3.45
C SER A 75 -13.10 3.00 2.11
N GLN A 76 -13.78 3.30 1.01
CA GLN A 76 -13.23 3.12 -0.34
C GLN A 76 -12.17 4.18 -0.69
N VAL A 77 -12.32 5.40 -0.19
CA VAL A 77 -11.26 6.44 -0.29
C VAL A 77 -10.00 5.98 0.44
N GLN A 78 -10.13 5.38 1.63
CA GLN A 78 -8.98 4.83 2.37
C GLN A 78 -8.31 3.68 1.60
N GLU A 79 -9.08 2.76 1.02
CA GLU A 79 -8.56 1.70 0.14
C GLU A 79 -7.77 2.30 -1.04
N MET A 80 -8.29 3.35 -1.68
CA MET A 80 -7.63 4.03 -2.79
C MET A 80 -6.36 4.79 -2.34
N GLN A 81 -6.37 5.42 -1.16
CA GLN A 81 -5.19 6.08 -0.57
C GLN A 81 -4.04 5.11 -0.34
N LEU A 82 -4.32 3.89 0.12
CA LEU A 82 -3.30 2.84 0.27
C LEU A 82 -2.66 2.48 -1.08
N ILE A 83 -3.48 2.35 -2.15
CA ILE A 83 -2.96 2.06 -3.48
C ILE A 83 -2.10 3.22 -4.01
N MET A 84 -2.51 4.48 -3.77
CA MET A 84 -1.72 5.66 -4.15
C MET A 84 -0.40 5.74 -3.36
N HIS A 85 -0.41 5.38 -2.09
CA HIS A 85 0.80 5.29 -1.27
C HIS A 85 1.77 4.24 -1.84
N ASP A 86 1.27 3.05 -2.21
CA ASP A 86 2.10 2.00 -2.82
C ASP A 86 2.67 2.43 -4.19
N LEU A 87 1.93 3.22 -4.97
CA LEU A 87 2.44 3.82 -6.22
C LEU A 87 3.56 4.83 -5.96
N HIS A 88 3.39 5.67 -4.94
CA HIS A 88 4.38 6.68 -4.57
C HIS A 88 5.67 6.04 -4.07
N ALA A 89 5.56 4.98 -3.25
CA ALA A 89 6.69 4.18 -2.79
C ALA A 89 7.45 3.50 -3.95
N ASP A 90 6.80 3.19 -5.09
CA ASP A 90 7.46 2.69 -6.30
C ASP A 90 8.00 3.80 -7.22
N GLY A 91 7.98 5.07 -6.77
CA GLY A 91 8.47 6.23 -7.52
C GLY A 91 7.53 6.70 -8.64
N ARG A 92 6.29 6.19 -8.71
CA ARG A 92 5.26 6.63 -9.66
C ARG A 92 4.43 7.76 -9.06
N GLU A 93 5.08 8.90 -8.84
CA GLU A 93 4.40 10.10 -8.38
C GLU A 93 3.48 10.66 -9.48
N MET A 94 2.27 11.05 -9.10
CA MET A 94 1.29 11.66 -9.98
C MET A 94 1.09 13.10 -9.54
N ASN A 95 0.95 14.02 -10.49
CA ASN A 95 0.60 15.40 -10.15
C ASN A 95 -0.80 15.48 -9.50
N GLU A 96 -1.02 16.53 -8.70
CA GLU A 96 -2.28 16.73 -7.97
C GLU A 96 -3.51 16.74 -8.91
N SER A 97 -3.36 17.24 -10.14
CA SER A 97 -4.43 17.21 -11.17
C SER A 97 -4.96 15.82 -11.39
N PHE A 98 -4.02 14.93 -11.68
CA PHE A 98 -4.29 13.61 -12.16
C PHE A 98 -4.86 12.78 -11.02
N GLN A 99 -4.38 13.00 -9.79
CA GLN A 99 -4.95 12.40 -8.59
C GLN A 99 -6.42 12.82 -8.41
N VAL A 100 -6.70 14.12 -8.43
CA VAL A 100 -8.07 14.64 -8.26
C VAL A 100 -9.00 14.13 -9.35
N ALA A 101 -8.59 14.22 -10.62
CA ALA A 101 -9.37 13.72 -11.75
C ALA A 101 -9.63 12.21 -11.63
N THR A 102 -8.62 11.44 -11.21
CA THR A 102 -8.78 10.00 -11.03
C THR A 102 -9.75 9.68 -9.90
N VAL A 103 -9.65 10.33 -8.74
CA VAL A 103 -10.61 10.11 -7.63
C VAL A 103 -12.04 10.42 -8.06
N ILE A 104 -12.25 11.53 -8.79
CA ILE A 104 -13.56 11.89 -9.37
C ILE A 104 -14.05 10.79 -10.32
N GLU A 105 -13.18 10.24 -11.16
CA GLU A 105 -13.54 9.16 -12.08
C GLU A 105 -13.96 7.87 -11.36
N LYS A 106 -13.35 7.59 -10.20
CA LYS A 106 -13.53 6.36 -9.44
C LYS A 106 -14.76 6.37 -8.52
N LEU A 107 -15.43 7.51 -8.35
CA LEU A 107 -16.63 7.66 -7.51
C LEU A 107 -17.73 6.63 -7.86
N PRO A 108 -18.58 6.25 -6.88
CA PRO A 108 -19.62 5.25 -7.10
C PRO A 108 -20.62 5.66 -8.19
N PRO A 109 -21.22 4.71 -8.92
CA PRO A 109 -22.23 5.00 -9.94
C PRO A 109 -23.39 5.88 -9.46
N MET A 110 -23.89 5.71 -8.23
CA MET A 110 -24.95 6.56 -7.66
C MET A 110 -24.55 8.04 -7.53
N TRP A 111 -23.25 8.36 -7.61
CA TRP A 111 -22.72 9.72 -7.48
C TRP A 111 -22.49 10.39 -8.85
N LYS A 112 -23.10 9.89 -9.93
CA LYS A 112 -22.92 10.39 -11.30
C LYS A 112 -23.11 11.91 -11.43
N ASP A 113 -24.16 12.47 -10.84
CA ASP A 113 -24.46 13.91 -10.98
C ASP A 113 -23.44 14.76 -10.20
N PHE A 114 -23.06 14.31 -9.01
CA PHE A 114 -21.99 14.94 -8.23
C PHE A 114 -20.64 14.87 -8.94
N LYS A 115 -20.33 13.72 -9.55
CA LYS A 115 -19.15 13.54 -10.40
C LYS A 115 -19.13 14.54 -11.57
N ASN A 116 -20.26 14.76 -12.24
CA ASN A 116 -20.38 15.75 -13.32
C ASN A 116 -20.17 17.19 -12.82
N TYR A 117 -20.75 17.52 -11.65
CA TYR A 117 -20.54 18.81 -11.01
C TYR A 117 -19.07 19.08 -10.67
N LEU A 118 -18.37 18.10 -10.10
CA LEU A 118 -16.95 18.22 -9.79
C LEU A 118 -16.09 18.40 -11.04
N LYS A 119 -16.38 17.68 -12.13
CA LYS A 119 -15.68 17.86 -13.42
C LYS A 119 -15.80 19.29 -13.93
N HIS A 120 -16.98 19.89 -13.82
CA HIS A 120 -17.22 21.27 -14.26
C HIS A 120 -16.44 22.29 -13.42
N ILE A 121 -16.44 22.12 -12.09
CA ILE A 121 -15.63 22.97 -11.22
C ILE A 121 -14.15 22.80 -11.51
N ASN A 122 -13.72 21.55 -11.71
CA ASN A 122 -12.33 21.25 -11.99
C ASN A 122 -11.93 21.87 -13.33
N ALA A 123 -12.69 21.76 -14.42
CA ALA A 123 -12.36 22.46 -15.67
C ALA A 123 -12.13 23.98 -15.46
N LYS A 124 -13.06 24.66 -14.80
CA LYS A 124 -12.96 26.10 -14.53
C LYS A 124 -11.76 26.49 -13.67
N LYS A 125 -11.43 25.71 -12.64
CA LYS A 125 -10.31 26.03 -11.73
C LYS A 125 -8.95 25.96 -12.44
N TRP A 126 -8.88 25.24 -13.55
CA TRP A 126 -7.64 24.98 -14.28
C TRP A 126 -7.47 26.00 -15.40
N ASP A 127 -8.56 26.37 -16.07
CA ASP A 127 -8.61 27.50 -17.01
C ASP A 127 -8.22 28.84 -16.34
N LEU A 128 -8.46 28.97 -15.03
CA LEU A 128 -8.10 30.16 -14.23
C LEU A 128 -6.64 30.16 -13.73
N LYS A 129 -5.90 29.06 -13.90
CA LYS A 129 -4.50 28.92 -13.45
C LYS A 129 -3.47 28.96 -14.59
N THR A 130 -3.93 28.99 -15.83
CA THR A 130 -3.14 29.24 -17.06
C THR A 130 -3.20 30.70 -17.46
#